data_AF-A0A3M2FDW6-F1
#
_entry.id   AF-A0A3M2FDW6-F1
#
_cell.length_a   1.000
_cell.length_b   1.000
_cell.length_c   1.000
_cell.angle_alpha   90.00
_cell.angle_beta   90.00
_cell.angle_gamma   90.00
#
_symmetry.space_group_name_H-M   'P 1'
#
loop_
_entity.id
_entity.type
_entity.pdbx_description
1 polymer ?
#
loop_
_entity_poly.entity_id
_entity_poly.type
_entity_poly.pdbx_seq_one_letter_code
_entity_poly.pdbx_strand_id
1 'polypeptide(L)'
;MRIKSLFITLFVCFPVLAGDFIKPAYGLWAVGMSVSDRNYTGTTLRYTPAPLIFGGYGPVWIEANRLGYTFFRSHGWFASVAAQLRTHQFRKDDKELSDRRSALEAGLQVGKRLFGNWVLRLALLQDVSGAHKSREADVQLYTHFFPGPFSLLTAVGVQYQTAALTNFYYGTHDYKPRAGFVTELESILTLPLGNWGVFVGLRYWFFDKQAASSPIANGNRISTLFTGIGYYFD
;
A
#
# COMPACT_ATOMS: atom_id res chain seq x y z
N MET A 1 -4.73 -4.65 40.98
CA MET A 1 -5.14 -5.88 40.27
C MET A 1 -4.79 -5.71 38.79
N ARG A 2 -3.74 -6.39 38.31
CA ARG A 2 -3.18 -6.22 36.95
C ARG A 2 -3.79 -7.25 36.01
N ILE A 3 -4.51 -6.81 34.98
CA ILE A 3 -4.96 -7.67 33.87
C ILE A 3 -3.74 -7.89 32.97
N LYS A 4 -3.18 -9.09 32.99
CA LYS A 4 -2.16 -9.52 32.03
C LYS A 4 -2.86 -9.88 30.73
N SER A 5 -2.64 -9.08 29.70
CA SER A 5 -3.09 -9.33 28.33
C SER A 5 -2.45 -10.62 27.81
N LEU A 6 -3.31 -11.56 27.42
CA LEU A 6 -2.94 -12.81 26.76
C LEU A 6 -2.56 -12.51 25.31
N PHE A 7 -1.25 -12.48 25.01
CA PHE A 7 -0.74 -12.50 23.64
C PHE A 7 -0.86 -13.94 23.12
N ILE A 8 -1.83 -14.18 22.22
CA ILE A 8 -1.88 -15.41 21.43
C ILE A 8 -0.98 -15.18 20.22
N THR A 9 0.26 -15.65 20.32
CA THR A 9 1.17 -15.77 19.18
C THR A 9 0.87 -17.09 18.48
N LEU A 10 0.05 -17.06 17.43
CA LEU A 10 -0.15 -18.22 16.57
C LEU A 10 0.96 -18.24 15.51
N PHE A 11 2.08 -18.88 15.84
CA PHE A 11 3.13 -19.21 14.88
C PHE A 11 2.72 -20.49 14.15
N VAL A 12 1.98 -20.36 13.06
CA VAL A 12 1.75 -21.49 12.15
C VAL A 12 2.96 -21.58 11.23
N CYS A 13 3.88 -22.47 11.58
CA CYS A 13 5.02 -22.82 10.73
C CYS A 13 4.48 -23.72 9.61
N PHE A 14 4.17 -23.15 8.45
CA PHE A 14 3.96 -23.97 7.25
C PHE A 14 5.32 -24.40 6.72
N PRO A 15 5.54 -25.70 6.45
CA PRO A 15 6.74 -26.13 5.75
C PRO A 15 6.73 -25.47 4.36
N VAL A 16 7.68 -24.58 4.12
CA VAL A 16 7.95 -24.03 2.80
C VAL A 16 8.38 -25.21 1.94
N LEU A 17 7.48 -25.72 1.09
CA LEU A 17 7.84 -26.69 0.07
C LEU A 17 8.79 -25.98 -0.90
N ALA A 18 10.08 -26.31 -0.80
CA ALA A 18 11.17 -25.75 -1.59
C ALA A 18 11.04 -25.98 -3.11
N GLY A 19 9.96 -26.62 -3.57
CA GLY A 19 9.66 -26.91 -4.97
C GLY A 19 9.01 -25.77 -5.76
N ASP A 20 8.48 -24.73 -5.11
CA ASP A 20 7.69 -23.67 -5.79
C ASP A 20 8.52 -22.50 -6.34
N PHE A 21 9.86 -22.53 -6.20
CA PHE A 21 10.74 -21.48 -6.73
C PHE A 21 11.19 -21.73 -8.20
N ILE A 22 10.62 -22.72 -8.89
CA ILE A 22 11.06 -23.10 -10.23
C ILE A 22 10.12 -22.50 -11.31
N LYS A 23 10.55 -21.36 -11.89
CA LYS A 23 10.08 -20.63 -13.11
C LYS A 23 8.87 -19.66 -13.01
N PRO A 24 8.86 -18.56 -13.82
CA PRO A 24 9.95 -17.62 -14.09
C PRO A 24 9.84 -16.36 -13.21
N ALA A 25 10.94 -15.63 -13.10
CA ALA A 25 10.91 -14.24 -12.64
C ALA A 25 10.19 -13.43 -13.71
N TYR A 26 9.31 -12.51 -13.36
CA TYR A 26 8.74 -11.62 -14.36
C TYR A 26 8.53 -10.25 -13.76
N GLY A 27 8.72 -9.21 -14.56
CA GLY A 27 8.35 -7.87 -14.14
C GLY A 27 9.20 -6.76 -14.74
N LEU A 28 9.17 -5.63 -14.04
CA LEU A 28 9.86 -4.41 -14.39
C LEU A 28 10.73 -3.97 -13.21
N TRP A 29 12.05 -3.94 -13.41
CA TRP A 29 12.98 -3.24 -12.51
C TRP A 29 12.98 -1.77 -12.89
N ALA A 30 12.36 -0.93 -12.07
CA ALA A 30 12.14 0.47 -12.37
C ALA A 30 12.81 1.40 -11.37
N VAL A 31 13.23 2.55 -11.88
CA VAL A 31 13.56 3.73 -11.08
C VAL A 31 12.65 4.86 -11.52
N GLY A 32 12.19 5.64 -10.54
CA GLY A 32 11.26 6.71 -10.80
C GLY A 32 11.26 7.77 -9.73
N MET A 33 10.30 8.66 -9.87
CA MET A 33 10.04 9.74 -8.93
C MET A 33 8.54 9.78 -8.63
N SER A 34 8.20 9.98 -7.37
CA SER A 34 6.86 10.34 -6.93
C SER A 34 6.82 11.81 -6.53
N VAL A 35 5.84 12.54 -7.04
CA VAL A 35 5.50 13.91 -6.65
C VAL A 35 4.17 13.84 -5.90
N SER A 36 4.17 14.24 -4.63
CA SER A 36 2.98 14.15 -3.78
C SER A 36 2.56 15.50 -3.23
N ASP A 37 1.28 15.81 -3.41
CA ASP A 37 0.57 16.88 -2.72
C ASP A 37 -0.13 16.30 -1.49
N ARG A 38 0.20 16.82 -0.31
CA ARG A 38 -0.20 16.25 0.98
C ARG A 38 -1.27 17.11 1.64
N ASN A 39 -2.19 16.45 2.35
CA ASN A 39 -3.29 17.13 3.03
C ASN A 39 -2.89 17.71 4.40
N TYR A 40 -1.68 18.24 4.52
CA TYR A 40 -1.17 18.84 5.75
C TYR A 40 -1.05 20.37 5.59
N THR A 41 -1.29 21.11 6.66
CA THR A 41 -1.07 22.57 6.66
C THR A 41 0.41 22.88 6.52
N GLY A 42 0.74 23.90 5.71
CA GLY A 42 2.11 24.37 5.52
C GLY A 42 3.04 23.44 4.72
N THR A 43 2.51 22.39 4.07
CA THR A 43 3.34 21.51 3.24
C THR A 43 3.40 21.98 1.79
N THR A 44 4.57 21.82 1.17
CA THR A 44 4.78 21.95 -0.27
C THR A 44 4.76 20.59 -0.96
N LEU A 45 4.82 20.58 -2.29
CA LEU A 45 4.96 19.35 -3.07
C LEU A 45 6.21 18.57 -2.64
N ARG A 46 6.04 17.29 -2.35
CA ARG A 46 7.13 16.40 -1.96
C ARG A 46 7.59 15.55 -3.13
N TYR A 47 8.88 15.64 -3.43
CA TYR A 47 9.57 14.81 -4.40
C TYR A 47 10.24 13.65 -3.67
N THR A 48 10.06 12.42 -4.14
CA THR A 48 10.69 11.25 -3.54
C THR A 48 11.15 10.31 -4.64
N PRO A 49 12.46 9.98 -4.70
CA PRO A 49 12.94 8.94 -5.60
C PRO A 49 12.33 7.60 -5.17
N ALA A 50 11.89 6.82 -6.14
CA ALA A 50 11.19 5.58 -5.92
C ALA A 50 11.87 4.47 -6.72
N PRO A 51 12.70 3.61 -6.08
CA PRO A 51 12.96 2.31 -6.68
C PRO A 51 11.62 1.55 -6.68
N LEU A 52 11.22 1.10 -7.85
CA LEU A 52 9.94 0.44 -8.05
C LEU A 52 10.20 -0.91 -8.70
N ILE A 53 9.65 -1.94 -8.10
CA ILE A 53 9.66 -3.27 -8.67
C ILE A 53 8.19 -3.63 -8.86
N PHE A 54 7.84 -3.96 -10.08
CA PHE A 54 6.53 -4.50 -10.41
C PHE A 54 6.75 -5.90 -10.95
N GLY A 55 6.49 -6.92 -10.15
CA GLY A 55 6.79 -8.28 -10.61
C GLY A 55 6.73 -9.32 -9.53
N GLY A 56 7.16 -10.52 -9.88
CA GLY A 56 7.23 -11.65 -8.96
C GLY A 56 8.24 -12.70 -9.36
N TYR A 57 8.50 -13.58 -8.41
CA TYR A 57 9.31 -14.78 -8.57
C TYR A 57 8.63 -15.93 -7.83
N GLY A 58 7.99 -16.82 -8.59
CA GLY A 58 7.16 -17.88 -8.04
C GLY A 58 6.06 -17.32 -7.11
N PRO A 59 6.01 -17.71 -5.82
CA PRO A 59 5.00 -17.24 -4.88
C PRO A 59 5.27 -15.82 -4.32
N VAL A 60 6.49 -15.30 -4.49
CA VAL A 60 6.89 -13.97 -4.00
C VAL A 60 6.54 -12.91 -5.03
N TRP A 61 5.97 -11.79 -4.60
CA TRP A 61 5.61 -10.68 -5.47
C TRP A 61 5.93 -9.34 -4.83
N ILE A 62 6.28 -8.36 -5.66
CA ILE A 62 6.48 -6.97 -5.28
C ILE A 62 5.59 -6.11 -6.19
N GLU A 63 4.74 -5.30 -5.56
CA GLU A 63 3.83 -4.36 -6.20
C GLU A 63 4.09 -2.96 -5.63
N ALA A 64 5.03 -2.22 -6.24
CA ALA A 64 5.44 -0.89 -5.78
C ALA A 64 5.87 -0.86 -4.31
N ASN A 65 5.03 -0.35 -3.41
CA ASN A 65 5.30 -0.25 -1.98
C ASN A 65 4.85 -1.48 -1.17
N ARG A 66 4.39 -2.54 -1.85
CA ARG A 66 3.92 -3.80 -1.25
C ARG A 66 4.83 -4.98 -1.66
N LEU A 67 5.04 -5.89 -0.72
CA LEU A 67 5.73 -7.17 -0.90
C LEU A 67 4.81 -8.26 -0.36
N GLY A 68 4.75 -9.43 -0.98
CA GLY A 68 4.04 -10.54 -0.39
C GLY A 68 4.47 -11.93 -0.86
N TYR A 69 3.94 -12.92 -0.17
CA TYR A 69 4.14 -14.34 -0.43
C TYR A 69 2.79 -15.04 -0.50
N THR A 70 2.45 -15.60 -1.65
CA THR A 70 1.21 -16.35 -1.87
C THR A 70 1.42 -17.80 -1.47
N PHE A 71 0.79 -18.22 -0.38
CA PHE A 71 0.88 -19.59 0.14
C PHE A 71 -0.32 -20.47 -0.23
N PHE A 72 -1.37 -19.88 -0.79
CA PHE A 72 -2.55 -20.61 -1.24
C PHE A 72 -3.08 -20.01 -2.54
N ARG A 73 -3.40 -20.87 -3.50
CA ARG A 73 -4.08 -20.49 -4.74
C ARG A 73 -4.95 -21.65 -5.23
N SER A 74 -6.25 -21.42 -5.41
CA SER A 74 -7.18 -22.45 -5.90
C SER A 74 -8.45 -21.82 -6.47
N HIS A 75 -8.89 -22.25 -7.66
CA HIS A 75 -10.15 -21.82 -8.28
C HIS A 75 -10.38 -20.29 -8.28
N GLY A 76 -9.34 -19.52 -8.59
CA GLY A 76 -9.38 -18.05 -8.61
C GLY A 76 -9.24 -17.38 -7.23
N TRP A 77 -9.28 -18.14 -6.14
CA TRP A 77 -8.95 -17.64 -4.80
C TRP A 77 -7.44 -17.67 -4.57
N PHE A 78 -6.96 -16.73 -3.76
CA PHE A 78 -5.60 -16.73 -3.24
C PHE A 78 -5.55 -16.23 -1.80
N ALA A 79 -4.56 -16.69 -1.06
CA ALA A 79 -4.19 -16.12 0.23
C ALA A 79 -2.68 -15.89 0.31
N SER A 80 -2.32 -14.77 0.93
CA SER A 80 -0.94 -14.30 1.00
C SER A 80 -0.65 -13.70 2.36
N VAL A 81 0.61 -13.76 2.77
CA VAL A 81 1.16 -12.80 3.73
C VAL A 81 1.67 -11.61 2.93
N ALA A 82 1.37 -10.39 3.36
CA ALA A 82 1.79 -9.18 2.69
C ALA A 82 2.37 -8.17 3.69
N ALA A 83 3.30 -7.36 3.21
CA ALA A 83 3.85 -6.22 3.90
C ALA A 83 3.76 -4.98 3.01
N GLN A 84 3.56 -3.81 3.59
CA GLN A 84 3.54 -2.54 2.87
C GLN A 84 4.26 -1.44 3.63
N LEU A 85 4.93 -0.57 2.88
CA LEU A 85 5.53 0.64 3.43
C LEU A 85 4.54 1.80 3.31
N ARG A 86 4.14 2.37 4.45
CA ARG A 86 3.27 3.55 4.55
C ARG A 86 4.11 4.82 4.60
N THR A 87 4.14 5.56 3.49
CA THR A 87 4.89 6.83 3.38
C THR A 87 4.01 8.04 3.05
N HIS A 88 2.75 7.83 2.67
CA HIS A 88 1.88 8.90 2.17
C HIS A 88 1.43 9.86 3.30
N GLN A 89 1.16 9.34 4.51
CA GLN A 89 0.79 10.14 5.70
C GLN A 89 2.00 10.59 6.55
N PHE A 90 3.22 10.26 6.16
CA PHE A 90 4.44 10.63 6.91
C PHE A 90 4.73 12.14 6.84
N ARG A 91 5.05 12.81 7.95
CA ARG A 91 5.46 14.24 7.98
C ARG A 91 6.80 14.40 8.73
N LYS A 92 7.83 14.93 8.07
CA LYS A 92 9.16 15.16 8.66
C LYS A 92 9.41 16.61 9.07
N ASP A 93 8.70 17.54 8.45
CA ASP A 93 9.09 18.97 8.39
C ASP A 93 8.67 19.79 9.62
N ASP A 94 8.12 19.12 10.64
CA ASP A 94 7.62 19.75 11.85
C ASP A 94 8.25 19.09 13.07
N LYS A 95 8.97 19.88 13.89
CA LYS A 95 9.73 19.37 15.04
C LYS A 95 8.81 18.78 16.10
N GLU A 96 7.60 19.31 16.27
CA GLU A 96 6.62 18.81 17.24
C GLU A 96 5.95 17.52 16.76
N LEU A 97 5.90 17.31 15.45
CA LEU A 97 5.30 16.13 14.82
C LEU A 97 6.36 15.14 14.28
N SER A 98 7.62 15.33 14.64
CA SER A 98 8.77 14.60 14.09
C SER A 98 8.79 13.10 14.41
N ASP A 99 7.99 12.68 15.40
CA ASP A 99 7.78 11.28 15.74
C ASP A 99 6.87 10.53 14.74
N ARG A 100 6.16 11.26 13.87
CA ARG A 100 5.28 10.67 12.85
C ARG A 100 6.09 10.15 11.70
N ARG A 101 6.59 8.93 11.82
CA ARG A 101 7.45 8.24 10.85
C ARG A 101 6.65 7.42 9.84
N SER A 102 7.33 7.03 8.75
CA SER A 102 6.83 5.97 7.88
C SER A 102 6.71 4.67 8.69
N ALA A 103 5.70 3.88 8.38
CA ALA A 103 5.46 2.60 9.06
C ALA A 103 5.65 1.43 8.09
N LEU A 104 6.20 0.33 8.60
CA LEU A 104 6.12 -0.97 7.96
C LEU A 104 4.92 -1.70 8.55
N GLU A 105 3.96 -2.03 7.69
CA GLU A 105 2.77 -2.77 8.06
C GLU A 105 2.83 -4.16 7.44
N ALA A 106 2.38 -5.18 8.14
CA ALA A 106 2.30 -6.53 7.62
C ALA A 106 1.05 -7.26 8.12
N GLY A 107 0.61 -8.26 7.36
CA GLY A 107 -0.49 -9.11 7.77
C GLY A 107 -1.00 -10.04 6.67
N LEU A 108 -2.26 -10.43 6.80
CA LEU A 108 -2.88 -11.43 5.92
C LEU A 108 -3.71 -10.77 4.84
N GLN A 109 -3.67 -11.35 3.66
CA GLN A 109 -4.43 -10.94 2.49
C GLN A 109 -5.15 -12.15 1.92
N VAL A 110 -6.42 -11.97 1.55
CA VAL A 110 -7.21 -12.95 0.81
C VAL A 110 -7.80 -12.23 -0.40
N GLY A 111 -7.85 -12.90 -1.54
CA GLY A 111 -8.52 -12.34 -2.69
C GLY A 111 -9.12 -13.38 -3.60
N LYS A 112 -9.92 -12.88 -4.53
CA LYS A 112 -10.67 -13.67 -5.49
C LYS A 112 -10.64 -12.99 -6.85
N ARG A 113 -10.21 -13.71 -7.87
CA ARG A 113 -10.44 -13.34 -9.26
C ARG A 113 -11.94 -13.42 -9.55
N LEU A 114 -12.50 -12.31 -9.99
CA LEU A 114 -13.88 -12.16 -10.39
C LEU A 114 -14.01 -12.41 -11.90
N PHE A 115 -14.98 -11.78 -12.54
CA PHE A 115 -15.17 -11.83 -13.98
C PHE A 115 -14.07 -11.08 -14.73
N GLY A 116 -13.60 -11.64 -15.85
CA GLY A 116 -12.53 -11.06 -16.65
C GLY A 116 -11.19 -10.98 -15.90
N ASN A 117 -10.67 -9.75 -15.78
CA ASN A 117 -9.39 -9.45 -15.11
C ASN A 117 -9.56 -8.77 -13.75
N TRP A 118 -10.81 -8.64 -13.27
CA TRP A 118 -11.08 -8.03 -11.99
C TRP A 118 -10.68 -8.94 -10.83
N VAL A 119 -10.12 -8.36 -9.79
CA VAL A 119 -9.71 -9.03 -8.56
C VAL A 119 -10.22 -8.23 -7.38
N LEU A 120 -10.95 -8.92 -6.49
CA LEU A 120 -11.28 -8.40 -5.16
C LEU A 120 -10.22 -8.89 -4.17
N ARG A 121 -9.71 -7.98 -3.35
CA ARG A 121 -8.69 -8.22 -2.34
C ARG A 121 -9.15 -7.64 -1.00
N LEU A 122 -8.95 -8.43 0.06
CA LEU A 122 -9.14 -8.03 1.45
C LEU A 122 -7.81 -8.20 2.17
N ALA A 123 -7.39 -7.21 2.94
CA ALA A 123 -6.19 -7.29 3.76
C ALA A 123 -6.44 -6.79 5.19
N LEU A 124 -5.81 -7.44 6.15
CA LEU A 124 -5.72 -6.99 7.53
C LEU A 124 -4.25 -6.75 7.84
N LEU A 125 -3.90 -5.51 8.10
CA LEU A 125 -2.53 -5.05 8.26
C LEU A 125 -2.31 -4.51 9.67
N GLN A 126 -1.15 -4.81 10.23
CA GLN A 126 -0.71 -4.30 11.52
C GLN A 126 0.67 -3.68 11.39
N ASP A 127 0.90 -2.61 12.14
CA ASP A 127 2.24 -2.04 12.31
C ASP A 127 3.20 -3.05 12.96
N VAL A 128 4.26 -3.37 12.24
CA VAL A 128 5.38 -4.19 12.72
C VAL A 128 6.64 -3.36 12.97
N SER A 129 6.68 -2.11 12.51
CA SER A 129 7.76 -1.15 12.80
C SER A 129 7.64 -0.48 14.17
N GLY A 130 6.45 -0.48 14.76
CA GLY A 130 6.16 0.14 16.06
C GLY A 130 5.96 1.65 16.02
N ALA A 131 5.84 2.24 14.82
CA ALA A 131 5.57 3.65 14.60
C ALA A 131 4.22 4.09 15.20
N HIS A 132 3.11 3.50 14.77
CA HIS A 132 1.75 3.81 15.23
C HIS A 132 1.11 2.71 16.09
N LYS A 133 1.69 1.49 16.12
CA LYS A 133 1.24 0.34 16.93
C LYS A 133 -0.23 0.01 16.74
N SER A 134 -0.73 0.13 15.51
CA SER A 134 -2.15 -0.01 15.21
C SER A 134 -2.42 -0.87 13.98
N ARG A 135 -3.71 -1.05 13.67
CA ARG A 135 -4.23 -1.91 12.60
C ARG A 135 -5.05 -1.13 11.57
N GLU A 136 -5.09 -1.68 10.37
CA GLU A 136 -5.90 -1.24 9.23
C GLU A 136 -6.54 -2.46 8.56
N ALA A 137 -7.77 -2.30 8.08
CA ALA A 137 -8.40 -3.25 7.17
C ALA A 137 -8.58 -2.60 5.81
N ASP A 138 -8.17 -3.27 4.73
CA ASP A 138 -8.23 -2.76 3.36
C ASP A 138 -9.12 -3.67 2.52
N VAL A 139 -10.00 -3.08 1.72
CA VAL A 139 -10.80 -3.75 0.70
C VAL A 139 -10.51 -3.08 -0.62
N GLN A 140 -10.00 -3.83 -1.59
CA GLN A 140 -9.61 -3.30 -2.88
C GLN A 140 -10.20 -4.11 -4.03
N LEU A 141 -10.73 -3.41 -5.03
CA LEU A 141 -11.10 -3.96 -6.32
C LEU A 141 -10.14 -3.40 -7.37
N TYR A 142 -9.44 -4.26 -8.09
CA TYR A 142 -8.49 -3.84 -9.11
C TYR A 142 -8.56 -4.72 -10.35
N THR A 143 -8.00 -4.24 -11.44
CA THR A 143 -7.94 -4.95 -12.73
C THR A 143 -6.71 -4.52 -13.52
N HIS A 144 -6.25 -5.41 -14.39
CA HIS A 144 -5.23 -5.12 -15.39
C HIS A 144 -5.85 -5.21 -16.79
N PHE A 145 -5.78 -4.10 -17.52
CA PHE A 145 -6.15 -4.01 -18.92
C PHE A 145 -4.91 -3.99 -19.79
N PHE A 146 -4.96 -4.67 -20.93
CA PHE A 146 -3.85 -4.75 -21.89
C PHE A 146 -4.28 -4.28 -23.28
N PRO A 147 -4.61 -2.99 -23.49
CA PRO A 147 -4.99 -2.49 -24.80
C PRO A 147 -3.77 -2.42 -25.72
N GLY A 148 -3.64 -3.41 -26.61
CA GLY A 148 -2.49 -3.53 -27.52
C GLY A 148 -1.19 -3.78 -26.74
N PRO A 149 -0.14 -2.96 -26.93
CA PRO A 149 1.12 -3.14 -26.21
C PRO A 149 1.11 -2.54 -24.80
N PHE A 150 0.09 -1.76 -24.42
CA PHE A 150 0.06 -1.05 -23.15
C PHE A 150 -0.47 -1.92 -22.01
N SER A 151 -0.04 -1.66 -20.78
CA SER A 151 -0.62 -2.22 -19.56
C SER A 151 -1.21 -1.10 -18.72
N LEU A 152 -2.47 -1.21 -18.34
CA LEU A 152 -3.17 -0.29 -17.45
C LEU A 152 -3.66 -1.05 -16.21
N LEU A 153 -3.06 -0.77 -15.05
CA LEU A 153 -3.60 -1.15 -13.75
C LEU A 153 -4.56 -0.06 -13.30
N THR A 154 -5.77 -0.43 -12.88
CA THR A 154 -6.69 0.47 -12.17
C THR A 154 -7.18 -0.20 -10.90
N ALA A 155 -7.21 0.55 -9.80
CA ALA A 155 -7.68 0.07 -8.51
C ALA A 155 -8.54 1.11 -7.79
N VAL A 156 -9.54 0.62 -7.07
CA VAL A 156 -10.29 1.36 -6.06
C VAL A 156 -10.23 0.60 -4.74
N GLY A 157 -9.93 1.30 -3.66
CA GLY A 157 -9.79 0.75 -2.33
C GLY A 157 -10.58 1.53 -1.28
N VAL A 158 -10.97 0.85 -0.21
CA VAL A 158 -11.48 1.46 1.01
C VAL A 158 -10.73 0.86 2.19
N GLN A 159 -10.09 1.73 2.95
CA GLN A 159 -9.32 1.39 4.14
C GLN A 159 -10.09 1.85 5.37
N TYR A 160 -10.29 0.95 6.33
CA TYR A 160 -10.72 1.29 7.67
C TYR A 160 -9.50 1.49 8.57
N GLN A 161 -9.32 2.71 9.05
CA GLN A 161 -8.27 3.11 9.97
C GLN A 161 -8.81 3.21 11.38
N THR A 162 -8.18 2.51 12.31
CA THR A 162 -8.50 2.59 13.73
C THR A 162 -8.23 3.98 14.31
N ALA A 163 -8.91 4.34 15.41
CA ALA A 163 -8.71 5.64 16.06
C ALA A 163 -7.25 5.92 16.44
N ALA A 164 -6.50 4.89 16.87
CA ALA A 164 -5.08 5.03 17.17
C ALA A 164 -4.25 5.38 15.93
N LEU A 165 -4.57 4.78 14.76
CA LEU A 165 -3.89 5.08 13.50
C LEU A 165 -4.20 6.51 13.03
N THR A 166 -5.48 6.87 13.00
CA THR A 166 -5.89 8.23 12.59
C THR A 166 -5.34 9.28 13.56
N ASN A 167 -5.32 9.02 14.86
CA ASN A 167 -4.77 9.92 15.87
C ASN A 167 -3.25 10.04 15.77
N PHE A 168 -2.53 8.99 15.39
CA PHE A 168 -1.09 9.08 15.15
C PHE A 168 -0.75 10.08 14.04
N TYR A 169 -1.50 10.06 12.93
CA TYR A 169 -1.23 10.92 11.77
C TYR A 169 -1.92 12.29 11.80
N TYR A 170 -3.04 12.44 12.52
CA TYR A 170 -3.88 13.65 12.52
C TYR A 170 -4.28 14.16 13.92
N GLY A 171 -3.89 13.49 15.00
CA GLY A 171 -4.16 13.99 16.35
C GLY A 171 -3.36 15.25 16.68
N THR A 172 -3.84 16.08 17.58
CA THR A 172 -3.10 17.19 18.19
C THR A 172 -3.38 17.17 19.70
N HIS A 173 -2.85 18.13 20.46
CA HIS A 173 -3.20 18.26 21.88
C HIS A 173 -4.71 18.45 22.08
N ASP A 174 -5.32 19.28 21.23
CA ASP A 174 -6.73 19.68 21.34
C ASP A 174 -7.69 18.86 20.45
N TYR A 175 -7.17 18.00 19.59
CA TYR A 175 -7.97 17.23 18.64
C TYR A 175 -7.59 15.74 18.64
N LYS A 176 -8.57 14.88 18.94
CA LYS A 176 -8.39 13.42 18.96
C LYS A 176 -9.36 12.78 17.95
N PRO A 177 -8.90 12.49 16.72
CA PRO A 177 -9.76 11.87 15.73
C PRO A 177 -10.15 10.45 16.15
N ARG A 178 -11.35 10.04 15.76
CA ARG A 178 -11.82 8.66 15.92
C ARG A 178 -11.32 7.80 14.76
N ALA A 179 -11.72 6.53 14.77
CA ALA A 179 -11.56 5.67 13.62
C ALA A 179 -12.25 6.28 12.39
N GLY A 180 -11.67 6.07 11.22
CA GLY A 180 -12.14 6.67 10.00
C GLY A 180 -11.88 5.81 8.77
N PHE A 181 -12.46 6.25 7.66
CA PHE A 181 -12.29 5.59 6.36
C PHE A 181 -11.42 6.43 5.42
N VAL A 182 -10.70 5.73 4.55
CA VAL A 182 -9.93 6.33 3.46
C VAL A 182 -10.28 5.61 2.17
N THR A 183 -10.72 6.35 1.17
CA THR A 183 -10.92 5.80 -0.18
C THR A 183 -9.66 6.02 -1.00
N GLU A 184 -9.14 4.97 -1.61
CA GLU A 184 -7.98 4.99 -2.50
C GLU A 184 -8.44 4.83 -3.95
N LEU A 185 -7.91 5.66 -4.85
CA LEU A 185 -8.00 5.46 -6.28
C LEU A 185 -6.59 5.41 -6.85
N GLU A 186 -6.32 4.42 -7.69
CA GLU A 186 -5.03 4.26 -8.36
C GLU A 186 -5.22 3.93 -9.83
N SER A 187 -4.36 4.49 -10.68
CA SER A 187 -4.16 4.01 -12.04
C SER A 187 -2.69 4.09 -12.43
N ILE A 188 -2.18 3.05 -13.09
CA ILE A 188 -0.81 2.96 -13.59
C ILE A 188 -0.85 2.55 -15.05
N LEU A 189 -0.38 3.41 -15.93
CA LEU A 189 -0.15 3.11 -17.34
C LEU A 189 1.32 2.77 -17.53
N THR A 190 1.61 1.64 -18.16
CA THR A 190 2.95 1.22 -18.57
C THR A 190 2.99 1.07 -20.09
N LEU A 191 3.96 1.74 -20.70
CA LEU A 191 4.23 1.82 -22.12
C LEU A 191 5.53 1.05 -22.43
N PRO A 192 5.51 -0.01 -23.24
CA PRO A 192 6.74 -0.69 -23.62
C PRO A 192 7.52 0.11 -24.67
N LEU A 193 8.84 0.09 -24.55
CA LEU A 193 9.84 0.67 -25.44
C LEU A 193 10.96 -0.36 -25.65
N GLY A 194 10.70 -1.36 -26.49
CA GLY A 194 11.58 -2.53 -26.63
C GLY A 194 11.63 -3.32 -25.31
N ASN A 195 12.82 -3.55 -24.78
CA ASN A 195 13.03 -4.23 -23.50
C ASN A 195 12.83 -3.30 -22.27
N TRP A 196 12.47 -2.04 -22.50
CA TRP A 196 12.20 -1.06 -21.46
C TRP A 196 10.71 -0.81 -21.31
N GLY A 197 10.30 -0.35 -20.13
CA GLY A 197 8.96 0.14 -19.84
C GLY A 197 9.02 1.53 -19.24
N VAL A 198 8.24 2.46 -19.78
CA VAL A 198 7.98 3.76 -19.13
C VAL A 198 6.62 3.66 -18.46
N PHE A 199 6.52 4.11 -17.22
CA PHE A 199 5.24 4.12 -16.52
C PHE A 199 4.91 5.51 -16.00
N VAL A 200 3.61 5.79 -15.98
CA VAL A 200 3.01 6.96 -15.34
C VAL A 200 1.82 6.45 -14.54
N GLY A 201 1.72 6.86 -13.29
CA GLY A 201 0.56 6.55 -12.49
C GLY A 201 0.15 7.68 -11.57
N LEU A 202 -1.13 7.62 -11.22
CA LEU A 202 -1.82 8.56 -10.37
C LEU A 202 -2.42 7.78 -9.21
N ARG A 203 -2.27 8.32 -8.01
CA ARG A 203 -2.88 7.77 -6.82
C ARG A 203 -3.50 8.89 -5.98
N TYR A 204 -4.71 8.66 -5.53
CA TYR A 204 -5.46 9.60 -4.69
C TYR A 204 -5.94 8.87 -3.45
N TRP A 205 -5.77 9.51 -2.27
CA TRP A 205 -6.40 9.08 -1.03
C TRP A 205 -7.37 10.16 -0.57
N PHE A 206 -8.62 9.79 -0.41
CA PHE A 206 -9.68 10.65 0.12
C PHE A 206 -10.01 10.23 1.54
N PHE A 207 -9.65 11.08 2.48
CA PHE A 207 -9.86 10.89 3.88
C PHE A 207 -11.26 11.35 4.29
N ASP A 208 -11.83 10.67 5.28
CA ASP A 208 -13.06 11.15 5.91
C ASP A 208 -12.84 12.39 6.78
N LYS A 209 -13.93 12.85 7.40
CA LYS A 209 -13.94 14.02 8.27
C LYS A 209 -13.04 13.89 9.51
N GLN A 210 -12.73 12.67 9.99
CA GLN A 210 -11.90 12.53 11.18
C GLN A 210 -10.47 13.03 10.92
N ALA A 211 -9.92 12.74 9.75
CA ALA A 211 -8.63 13.31 9.35
C ALA A 211 -8.76 14.75 8.84
N ALA A 212 -9.77 15.04 8.01
CA ALA A 212 -9.92 16.35 7.36
C ALA A 212 -10.24 17.51 8.32
N SER A 213 -10.87 17.24 9.45
CA SER A 213 -11.17 18.24 10.49
C SER A 213 -10.01 18.49 11.46
N SER A 214 -8.87 17.84 11.26
CA SER A 214 -7.70 18.07 12.10
C SER A 214 -7.14 19.48 11.89
N PRO A 215 -6.73 20.21 12.96
CA PRO A 215 -6.13 21.55 12.84
C PRO A 215 -4.86 21.60 11.97
N ILE A 216 -4.20 20.45 11.78
CA ILE A 216 -3.00 20.31 10.96
C ILE A 216 -3.31 19.76 9.56
N ALA A 217 -4.57 19.48 9.25
CA ALA A 217 -4.99 19.03 7.93
C ALA A 217 -5.35 20.24 7.05
N ASN A 218 -4.97 20.16 5.77
CA ASN A 218 -5.40 21.09 4.74
C ASN A 218 -6.19 20.31 3.68
N GLY A 219 -7.49 20.17 3.94
CA GLY A 219 -8.39 19.36 3.11
C GLY A 219 -8.31 17.86 3.42
N ASN A 220 -8.93 17.07 2.55
CA ASN A 220 -9.16 15.65 2.78
C ASN A 220 -8.50 14.75 1.72
N ARG A 221 -7.59 15.27 0.90
CA ARG A 221 -7.05 14.54 -0.25
C ARG A 221 -5.54 14.58 -0.28
N ILE A 222 -4.91 13.42 -0.41
CA ILE A 222 -3.52 13.30 -0.85
C ILE A 222 -3.53 12.88 -2.31
N SER A 223 -2.71 13.54 -3.13
CA SER A 223 -2.55 13.20 -4.56
C SER A 223 -1.10 12.90 -4.85
N THR A 224 -0.83 11.82 -5.55
CA THR A 224 0.52 11.42 -5.95
C THR A 224 0.56 11.10 -7.43
N LEU A 225 1.49 11.76 -8.14
CA LEU A 225 1.94 11.37 -9.46
C LEU A 225 3.22 10.56 -9.30
N PHE A 226 3.31 9.40 -9.91
CA PHE A 226 4.55 8.62 -10.00
C PHE A 226 4.88 8.34 -11.46
N THR A 227 6.14 8.44 -11.79
CA THR A 227 6.62 8.20 -13.16
C THR A 227 8.03 7.65 -13.11
N GLY A 228 8.40 6.89 -14.13
CA GLY A 228 9.75 6.36 -14.25
C GLY A 228 9.94 5.48 -15.45
N ILE A 229 11.10 4.85 -15.48
CA ILE A 229 11.54 3.93 -16.52
C ILE A 229 12.10 2.69 -15.86
N GLY A 230 11.90 1.54 -16.48
CA GLY A 230 12.47 0.28 -16.03
C GLY A 230 12.80 -0.67 -17.16
N TYR A 231 13.52 -1.73 -16.81
CA TYR A 231 13.91 -2.80 -17.72
C TYR A 231 13.09 -4.05 -17.41
N TYR A 232 12.51 -4.66 -18.44
CA TYR A 232 11.75 -5.90 -18.30
C TYR A 232 12.69 -7.08 -18.05
N PHE A 233 12.29 -7.98 -17.16
CA PHE A 233 12.99 -9.23 -16.89
C PHE A 233 12.00 -10.38 -16.91
N ASP A 234 12.45 -11.50 -17.48
CA ASP A 234 11.70 -12.74 -17.69
C ASP A 234 12.60 -13.96 -17.35
#